data_AF-A0A5E7ZVG9-F1
#
_entry.id   AF-A0A5E7ZVG9-F1
#
_cell.length_a   1.000
_cell.length_b   1.000
_cell.length_c   1.000
_cell.angle_alpha   90.00
_cell.angle_beta   90.00
_cell.angle_gamma   90.00
#
_symmetry.space_group_name_H-M   'P 1'
#
loop_
_entity.id
_entity.type
_entity.pdbx_description
1 polymer ?
#
loop_
_entity_poly.entity_id
_entity_poly.type
_entity_poly.pdbx_seq_one_letter_code
_entity_poly.pdbx_strand_id
1 'polypeptide(L)' 'MEKLTLTVKDDSKLLYLVNFLQQLDFVEVKRHKPIKSTSPKKYDFFASAGLWKGRAIDAKQLREKAWKRNN' A
#
# COMPACT_ATOMS: atom_id res chain seq x y z
N MET A 1 -36.85 3.99 -0.44
CA MET A 1 -35.47 4.43 -0.77
C MET A 1 -35.40 4.56 -2.27
N GLU A 2 -35.21 5.79 -2.76
CA GLU A 2 -35.08 6.06 -4.19
C GLU A 2 -33.61 6.00 -4.59
N LYS A 3 -33.31 5.47 -5.78
CA LYS A 3 -31.95 5.27 -6.26
C LYS A 3 -31.75 6.04 -7.55
N LEU A 4 -30.78 6.96 -7.54
CA LEU A 4 -30.36 7.73 -8.70
C LEU A 4 -28.98 7.25 -9.18
N THR A 5 -28.87 6.92 -10.46
CA THR A 5 -27.59 6.56 -11.10
C THR A 5 -27.18 7.70 -12.02
N LEU A 6 -26.02 8.30 -11.75
CA LEU A 6 -25.46 9.40 -12.54
C LEU A 6 -24.27 8.90 -13.35
N THR A 7 -24.31 9.12 -14.67
CA THR A 7 -23.16 8.86 -15.55
C THR A 7 -22.46 10.18 -15.83
N VAL A 8 -21.30 10.37 -15.22
CA VAL A 8 -20.45 11.55 -15.46
C VAL A 8 -19.58 11.27 -16.68
N LYS A 9 -19.67 12.09 -17.73
CA LYS A 9 -18.88 11.95 -18.97
C LYS A 9 -17.46 12.54 -18.86
N ASP A 10 -17.21 13.31 -17.82
CA ASP A 10 -15.98 14.08 -17.62
C ASP A 10 -15.35 13.70 -16.27
N ASP A 11 -14.31 12.87 -16.34
CA ASP A 11 -13.62 12.33 -15.16
C ASP A 11 -13.02 13.42 -14.27
N SER A 12 -12.64 14.57 -14.86
CA SER A 12 -12.08 15.70 -14.09
C SER A 12 -13.10 16.31 -13.12
N LYS A 13 -14.39 16.23 -13.45
CA LYS A 13 -15.49 16.78 -12.66
C LYS A 13 -16.08 15.77 -11.68
N LEU A 14 -15.74 14.49 -11.79
CA LEU A 14 -16.25 13.43 -10.92
C LEU A 14 -15.89 13.69 -9.47
N LEU A 15 -14.64 14.09 -9.20
CA LEU A 15 -14.17 14.37 -7.84
C LEU A 15 -14.98 15.51 -7.19
N TYR A 16 -15.20 16.59 -7.93
CA TYR A 16 -15.99 17.74 -7.47
C TYR A 16 -17.44 17.37 -7.18
N LEU A 17 -18.08 16.61 -8.08
CA LEU A 17 -19.45 16.15 -7.90
C LEU A 17 -19.60 15.26 -6.67
N VAL A 18 -18.65 14.33 -6.44
CA VAL A 18 -18.71 13.49 -5.25
C VAL A 18 -18.52 14.31 -3.98
N ASN A 19 -17.57 15.25 -3.96
CA ASN A 19 -17.34 16.09 -2.79
C ASN A 19 -18.58 16.93 -2.46
N PHE A 20 -19.28 17.47 -3.46
CA PHE A 20 -20.53 18.18 -3.28
C PHE A 20 -21.63 17.27 -2.72
N LEU A 21 -21.82 16.07 -3.29
CA LEU A 21 -22.82 15.12 -2.79
C LEU A 21 -22.54 14.65 -1.36
N GLN A 22 -21.27 14.59 -0.94
CA GLN A 22 -20.88 14.25 0.43
C GLN A 22 -21.21 15.34 1.46
N GLN A 23 -21.43 16.59 1.02
CA GLN A 23 -21.85 17.67 1.91
C GLN A 23 -23.34 17.61 2.25
N LEU A 24 -24.12 16.83 1.49
CA LEU A 24 -25.54 16.64 1.71
C LEU A 24 -25.75 15.52 2.73
N ASP A 25 -26.29 15.85 3.89
CA ASP A 25 -26.55 14.95 5.02
C ASP A 25 -27.57 13.84 4.71
N PHE A 26 -28.37 14.00 3.66
CA PHE A 26 -29.36 13.03 3.20
C PHE A 26 -28.87 12.11 2.06
N VAL A 27 -27.64 12.25 1.57
CA VAL A 27 -27.13 11.51 0.41
C VAL A 27 -26.06 10.48 0.81
N GLU A 28 -26.35 9.20 0.59
CA GLU A 28 -25.38 8.12 0.80
C GLU A 28 -24.61 7.81 -0.51
N VAL A 29 -23.38 8.31 -0.64
CA VAL A 29 -22.55 8.06 -1.83
C VAL A 29 -21.83 6.72 -1.74
N LYS A 30 -22.38 5.68 -2.38
CA LYS A 30 -21.74 4.36 -2.51
C LYS A 30 -20.73 4.34 -3.66
N ARG A 31 -19.45 4.61 -3.35
CA ARG A 31 -18.36 4.40 -4.32
C ARG A 31 -18.13 2.90 -4.49
N HIS A 32 -18.47 2.35 -5.65
CA HIS A 32 -17.92 1.06 -6.11
C HIS A 32 -16.42 1.28 -6.40
N LYS A 33 -15.58 1.16 -5.37
CA LYS A 33 -14.13 1.11 -5.59
C LYS A 33 -13.84 -0.07 -6.52
N PRO A 34 -13.11 0.10 -7.64
CA PRO A 34 -12.44 -1.04 -8.23
C PRO A 34 -11.53 -1.62 -7.16
N ILE A 35 -11.62 -2.92 -6.93
CA ILE A 35 -10.74 -3.67 -6.03
C ILE A 35 -9.33 -3.58 -6.61
N LYS A 36 -8.61 -2.49 -6.34
CA LYS A 36 -7.15 -2.47 -6.42
C LYS A 36 -6.63 -2.96 -5.08
N SER A 37 -6.72 -4.28 -4.88
CA SER A 37 -5.97 -4.97 -3.84
C SER A 37 -4.51 -5.05 -4.26
N THR A 38 -3.81 -3.92 -4.23
CA THR A 38 -2.36 -3.94 -4.09
C THR A 38 -2.07 -3.78 -2.61
N SER A 39 -2.31 -4.84 -1.84
CA SER A 39 -1.60 -4.99 -0.57
C SER A 39 -0.11 -4.83 -0.89
N PRO A 40 0.65 -3.97 -0.19
CA PRO A 40 2.10 -4.05 -0.30
C PRO A 40 2.46 -5.50 0.03
N LYS A 41 3.10 -6.21 -0.92
CA LYS A 41 3.64 -7.55 -0.65
C LYS A 41 4.42 -7.39 0.65
N LYS A 42 3.99 -8.05 1.73
CA LYS A 42 4.78 -8.15 2.96
C LYS A 42 6.04 -8.89 2.56
N TYR A 43 7.07 -8.14 2.19
CA TYR A 43 8.39 -8.70 1.92
C TYR A 43 8.92 -9.17 3.26
N ASP A 44 8.98 -10.49 3.44
CA ASP A 44 9.58 -11.08 4.62
C ASP A 44 11.10 -10.88 4.53
N PHE A 45 11.61 -9.94 5.32
CA PHE A 45 13.05 -9.64 5.41
C PHE A 45 13.87 -10.92 5.66
N PHE A 46 13.31 -11.88 6.40
CA PHE A 46 13.94 -13.16 6.71
C PHE A 46 13.82 -14.21 5.60
N ALA A 47 13.08 -13.96 4.52
CA ALA A 47 13.14 -14.81 3.32
C ALA A 47 14.58 -14.87 2.74
N SER A 48 15.37 -13.82 2.96
CA SER A 48 16.79 -13.77 2.58
C SER A 48 17.74 -14.44 3.60
N ALA A 49 17.26 -14.80 4.79
CA ALA A 49 18.08 -15.42 5.84
C ALA A 49 18.54 -16.84 5.48
N GLY A 50 17.88 -17.49 4.50
CA GLY A 50 18.29 -18.78 3.95
C GLY A 50 19.71 -18.77 3.35
N LEU A 51 20.23 -17.61 2.94
CA LEU A 51 21.59 -17.45 2.40
C LEU A 51 22.69 -17.78 3.42
N TRP A 52 22.35 -17.82 4.72
CA TRP A 52 23.28 -18.09 5.81
C TRP A 52 23.12 -19.48 6.42
N LYS A 53 22.16 -20.29 5.93
CA LYS A 53 21.91 -21.64 6.42
C LYS A 53 23.13 -22.53 6.14
N GLY A 54 23.68 -23.15 7.19
CA GLY A 54 24.87 -24.01 7.11
C GLY A 54 26.21 -23.28 7.24
N ARG A 55 26.22 -21.96 7.48
CA ARG A 55 27.44 -21.21 7.80
C ARG A 55 27.53 -20.97 9.30
N ALA A 56 28.65 -21.33 9.92
CA ALA A 56 28.94 -20.98 11.31
C ALA A 56 29.38 -19.51 11.38
N ILE A 57 28.42 -18.59 11.28
CA ILE A 57 28.65 -17.15 11.28
C ILE A 57 27.90 -16.52 12.44
N ASP A 58 28.65 -15.81 13.29
CA ASP A 58 28.12 -15.05 14.41
C ASP A 58 27.89 -13.58 14.03
N ALA A 59 26.95 -12.93 14.71
CA ALA A 59 26.61 -11.52 14.50
C ALA A 59 27.81 -10.59 14.75
N LYS A 60 28.75 -10.95 15.63
CA LYS A 60 29.98 -10.21 15.85
C LYS A 60 30.90 -10.23 14.62
N GLN A 61 31.07 -11.40 14.01
CA GLN A 61 31.89 -11.58 12.82
C GLN A 61 31.35 -10.81 11.60
N LEU A 62 30.02 -10.75 11.45
CA LEU A 62 29.39 -9.95 10.39
C LEU A 62 29.67 -8.46 10.57
N ARG A 63 29.57 -7.95 11.80
CA ARG A 63 29.84 -6.53 12.10
C ARG A 63 31.30 -6.17 11.86
N GLU A 64 32.25 -7.01 12.29
CA GLU A 64 33.68 -6.80 12.05
C GLU A 64 34.03 -6.78 10.56
N LYS A 65 33.42 -7.66 9.75
CA LYS A 65 33.62 -7.67 8.29
C LYS A 65 32.96 -6.49 7.58
N ALA A 66 31.76 -6.08 8.01
CA ALA A 66 31.03 -4.97 7.41
C ALA A 66 31.65 -3.60 7.72
N TRP A 67 32.23 -3.44 8.92
CA TRP A 67 32.85 -2.20 9.39
C TRP A 67 34.38 -2.25 9.36
N LYS A 68 34.99 -2.84 8.34
CA LYS A 68 36.41 -2.57 8.05
C LYS A 68 36.58 -1.09 7.69
N ARG A 69 36.73 -0.24 8.71
CA ARG A 69 37.38 1.06 8.60
C ARG A 69 38.84 0.77 8.31
N ASN A 70 39.18 0.64 7.03
CA ASN A 70 40.57 0.82 6.63
C ASN A 70 40.97 2.21 7.12
N ASN A 71 41.96 2.24 8.02
CA ASN A 71 42.68 3.44 8.40
C ASN A 71 44.00 3.42 7.64
#